data_AF-A0ABD5INU1-F1
#
_entry.id   AF-A0ABD5INU1-F1
#
_cell.length_a   1.000
_cell.length_b   1.000
_cell.length_c   1.000
_cell.angle_alpha   90.00
_cell.angle_beta   90.00
_cell.angle_gamma   90.00
#
_symmetry.space_group_name_H-M   'P 1'
#
loop_
_entity.id
_entity.type
_entity.pdbx_description
1 polymer ?
#
loop_
_entity_poly.entity_id
_entity_poly.type
_entity_poly.pdbx_seq_one_letter_code
_entity_poly.pdbx_strand_id
1 'polypeptide(L)'
;MLLLRAKTATINNITFFADDSDDNQFWYLPGDIHIAQKSGEPVFSLIKYTGDASDPQGGYINFEVNTAIDEAVLNRAFNDYLRKLNVDPKNARKAQVPYDKGTVNFFVLDAGATNGELISAPCPSLFGNNSAIFSAKLTPSQAVILEAAFTQAKAPAAVAYNLSFTGITPALKVEVTAQFESIYKEFDLKFGANIPIPVETPASFWLGFDSVIKKLQQDQKLVIKVTESMPGDEEAKEKEWALQFVKEEILKSFFSATLKPNDDSNPQAKSASDAILDSLIASDKKEGEEAGKGGLFPSASLEIKLVRIEETKSLNFNYTSSKALSQSAVPQNFIGSDILHAQKTAPYFIQVNVNDPFFQQLDLTVLGPDSFEEYGIKAATFNIRYNNQVYTGAPFTNDDGTWTKRIARSSDKNELFHITSEFAFKSAASSGWEGSSSYQPQSKSASTLLNMDPGSVLSFNEISIFLDRKFSWENCNQVMVELSYQDDKGSRKTKKYTFTQGAHESQTFKYRCLTEKPWAVNYTLIYFLVGGETVERSGSENPPAIVIPNLV
;
A
#
# COMPACT_ATOMS: atom_id res chain seq x y z
N MET A 1 43.36 15.88 -3.23
CA MET A 1 42.52 14.68 -3.38
C MET A 1 42.67 13.82 -2.12
N LEU A 2 41.62 13.11 -1.69
CA LEU A 2 41.69 12.35 -0.43
C LEU A 2 42.72 11.21 -0.52
N LEU A 3 43.60 11.13 0.47
CA LEU A 3 44.69 10.16 0.56
C LEU A 3 44.23 8.93 1.33
N LEU A 4 44.26 7.78 0.67
CA LEU A 4 43.90 6.50 1.26
C LEU A 4 45.08 5.90 2.02
N ARG A 5 44.77 5.21 3.13
CA ARG A 5 45.71 4.41 3.96
C ARG A 5 46.69 5.24 4.79
N ALA A 6 47.50 6.09 4.16
CA ALA A 6 48.43 6.95 4.90
C ALA A 6 47.66 8.04 5.66
N LYS A 7 48.11 8.38 6.87
CA LYS A 7 47.49 9.39 7.73
C LYS A 7 45.96 9.19 7.86
N THR A 8 45.49 7.95 7.81
CA THR A 8 44.06 7.60 7.92
C THR A 8 43.79 7.03 9.31
N ALA A 9 42.76 7.51 9.99
CA ALA A 9 42.34 6.90 11.24
C ALA A 9 40.85 7.13 11.53
N THR A 10 40.23 6.12 12.15
CA THR A 10 38.85 6.19 12.64
C THR A 10 38.86 6.57 14.12
N ILE A 11 38.08 7.60 14.47
CA ILE A 11 37.87 8.08 15.84
C ILE A 11 36.37 8.25 16.04
N ASN A 12 35.81 7.63 17.09
CA ASN A 12 34.38 7.70 17.41
C ASN A 12 33.46 7.40 16.20
N ASN A 13 33.79 6.33 15.48
CA ASN A 13 33.09 5.90 14.25
C ASN A 13 33.11 6.93 13.09
N ILE A 14 34.02 7.91 13.12
CA ILE A 14 34.26 8.84 12.02
C ILE A 14 35.64 8.56 11.46
N THR A 15 35.73 8.25 10.16
CA THR A 15 37.01 7.98 9.52
C THR A 15 37.55 9.25 8.88
N PHE A 16 38.78 9.62 9.24
CA PHE A 16 39.45 10.81 8.73
C PHE A 16 40.59 10.44 7.78
N PHE A 17 40.77 11.24 6.74
CA PHE A 17 41.82 11.12 5.74
C PHE A 17 42.52 12.48 5.58
N ALA A 18 43.81 12.47 5.28
CA ALA A 18 44.52 13.67 4.82
C ALA A 18 44.25 13.91 3.33
N ASP A 19 44.51 15.12 2.85
CA ASP A 19 44.66 15.39 1.42
C ASP A 19 46.06 14.99 0.93
N ASP A 20 46.19 14.58 -0.33
CA ASP A 20 47.47 14.19 -0.92
C ASP A 20 48.38 15.39 -1.25
N SER A 21 47.80 16.58 -1.41
CA SER A 21 48.49 17.77 -1.93
C SER A 21 48.47 18.96 -0.96
N ASP A 22 47.49 19.02 -0.06
CA ASP A 22 47.28 20.13 0.86
C ASP A 22 47.32 19.66 2.32
N ASP A 23 48.43 19.90 3.01
CA ASP A 23 48.66 19.50 4.41
C ASP A 23 47.66 20.12 5.41
N ASN A 24 46.87 21.11 4.98
CA ASN A 24 45.83 21.72 5.81
C ASN A 24 44.42 21.20 5.48
N GLN A 25 44.23 20.39 4.44
CA GLN A 25 42.93 19.85 4.06
C GLN A 25 42.78 18.41 4.55
N PHE A 26 41.64 18.15 5.19
CA PHE A 26 41.27 16.85 5.72
C PHE A 26 39.87 16.45 5.26
N TRP A 27 39.64 15.16 5.12
CA TRP A 27 38.38 14.57 4.70
C TRP A 27 37.81 13.72 5.81
N TYR A 28 36.50 13.75 6.02
CA TYR A 28 35.84 12.88 6.99
C TYR A 28 34.72 12.07 6.35
N LEU A 29 34.58 10.84 6.82
CA LEU A 29 33.57 9.87 6.44
C LEU A 29 32.77 9.49 7.69
N PRO A 30 31.47 9.89 7.78
CA PRO A 30 30.59 9.44 8.84
C PRO A 30 30.39 7.92 8.79
N GLY A 31 30.45 7.25 9.94
CA GLY A 31 30.16 5.81 10.07
C GLY A 31 28.72 5.49 10.51
N ASP A 32 28.00 6.47 11.06
CA ASP A 32 26.63 6.31 11.56
C ASP A 32 25.60 7.05 10.70
N ILE A 33 24.34 6.62 10.81
CA ILE A 33 23.16 7.30 10.27
C ILE A 33 22.13 7.52 11.37
N HIS A 34 21.29 8.52 11.18
CA HIS A 34 20.19 8.85 12.09
C HIS A 34 18.98 9.41 11.32
N ILE A 35 17.84 9.49 11.99
CA ILE A 35 16.66 10.21 11.48
C ILE A 35 17.01 11.68 11.40
N ALA A 36 16.83 12.28 10.23
CA ALA A 36 17.12 13.68 10.02
C ALA A 36 16.30 14.55 10.97
N GLN A 37 16.88 15.64 11.45
CA GLN A 37 16.20 16.59 12.32
C GLN A 37 16.04 17.93 11.62
N LYS A 38 14.87 18.56 11.81
CA LYS A 38 14.57 19.91 11.38
C LYS A 38 14.18 20.73 12.60
N SER A 39 14.95 21.76 12.91
CA SER A 39 14.74 22.60 14.11
C SER A 39 14.71 21.81 15.44
N GLY A 40 15.48 20.71 15.53
CA GLY A 40 15.51 19.82 16.69
C GLY A 40 14.41 18.75 16.73
N GLU A 41 13.51 18.74 15.75
CA GLU A 41 12.44 17.75 15.64
C GLU A 41 12.76 16.69 14.57
N PRO A 42 12.52 15.39 14.84
CA PRO A 42 12.78 14.33 13.86
C PRO A 42 11.83 14.44 12.66
N VAL A 43 12.38 14.26 11.45
CA VAL A 43 11.60 14.18 10.21
C VAL A 43 11.08 12.75 10.07
N PHE A 44 9.97 12.49 10.76
CA PHE A 44 9.32 11.18 10.82
C PHE A 44 7.79 11.33 10.97
N SER A 45 7.03 10.44 10.33
CA SER A 45 5.59 10.31 10.50
C SER A 45 5.14 8.89 10.22
N LEU A 46 4.38 8.30 11.14
CA LEU A 46 3.65 7.05 10.98
C LEU A 46 2.16 7.33 11.10
N ILE A 47 1.44 7.12 9.99
CA ILE A 47 -0.02 7.19 9.95
C ILE A 47 -0.55 5.77 9.99
N LYS A 48 -1.25 5.39 11.05
CA LYS A 48 -1.94 4.11 11.15
C LYS A 48 -3.41 4.32 10.82
N TYR A 49 -3.96 3.48 9.95
CA TYR A 49 -5.37 3.57 9.59
C TYR A 49 -6.10 2.24 9.83
N THR A 50 -7.29 2.34 10.40
CA THR A 50 -8.13 1.19 10.77
C THR A 50 -9.52 1.35 10.17
N GLY A 51 -10.06 0.28 9.59
CA GLY A 51 -11.44 0.19 9.12
C GLY A 51 -12.15 -1.03 9.69
N ASP A 52 -13.44 -1.19 9.39
CA ASP A 52 -14.21 -2.38 9.73
C ASP A 52 -13.66 -3.64 9.04
N ALA A 53 -14.15 -4.83 9.40
CA ALA A 53 -13.64 -6.12 8.90
C ALA A 53 -13.61 -6.26 7.36
N SER A 54 -14.37 -5.46 6.63
CA SER A 54 -14.39 -5.39 5.16
C SER A 54 -13.45 -4.34 4.55
N ASP A 55 -12.92 -3.42 5.35
CA ASP A 55 -12.15 -2.26 4.90
C ASP A 55 -10.64 -2.45 5.09
N PRO A 56 -9.80 -1.81 4.24
CA PRO A 56 -8.36 -1.96 4.32
C PRO A 56 -7.83 -1.36 5.63
N GLN A 57 -7.05 -2.16 6.35
CA GLN A 57 -6.24 -1.74 7.48
C GLN A 57 -4.77 -1.62 7.03
N GLY A 58 -3.99 -0.80 7.72
CA GLY A 58 -2.56 -0.66 7.42
C GLY A 58 -1.94 0.61 7.97
N GLY A 59 -0.87 1.05 7.30
CA GLY A 59 -0.23 2.30 7.66
C GLY A 59 0.47 2.98 6.50
N TYR A 60 1.00 4.15 6.77
CA TYR A 60 1.84 4.92 5.86
C TYR A 60 2.98 5.53 6.66
N ILE A 61 4.21 5.32 6.22
CA ILE A 61 5.40 5.85 6.90
C ILE A 61 6.10 6.84 5.98
N ASN A 62 6.52 7.96 6.55
CA ASN A 62 7.39 8.95 5.92
C ASN A 62 8.53 9.27 6.87
N PHE A 63 9.76 9.26 6.39
CA PHE A 63 10.89 9.71 7.18
C PHE A 63 12.07 10.10 6.30
N GLU A 64 12.97 10.89 6.87
CA GLU A 64 14.27 11.19 6.27
C GLU A 64 15.38 10.65 7.16
N VAL A 65 16.40 10.06 6.54
CA VAL A 65 17.65 9.66 7.20
C VAL A 65 18.80 10.42 6.57
N ASN A 66 19.86 10.66 7.33
CA ASN A 66 21.07 11.29 6.81
C ASN A 66 22.32 10.86 7.61
N THR A 67 23.49 11.31 7.16
CA THR A 67 24.81 11.06 7.77
C THR A 67 25.37 12.28 8.50
N ALA A 68 24.53 13.24 8.92
CA ALA A 68 24.99 14.43 9.63
C ALA A 68 25.72 14.05 10.93
N ILE A 69 26.68 14.89 11.34
CA ILE A 69 27.39 14.72 12.60
C ILE A 69 27.25 16.04 13.36
N ASP A 70 26.94 15.96 14.65
CA ASP A 70 26.99 17.13 15.52
C ASP A 70 28.37 17.80 15.45
N GLU A 71 28.39 19.12 15.28
CA GLU A 71 29.62 19.86 15.02
C GLU A 71 30.61 19.77 16.20
N ALA A 72 30.11 19.72 17.44
CA ALA A 72 30.97 19.59 18.61
C ALA A 72 31.59 18.18 18.70
N VAL A 73 30.83 17.14 18.33
CA VAL A 73 31.33 15.76 18.23
C VAL A 73 32.40 15.66 17.13
N LEU A 74 32.13 16.21 15.94
CA LEU A 74 33.07 16.21 14.82
C LEU A 74 34.37 16.94 15.18
N ASN A 75 34.28 18.13 15.79
CA ASN A 75 35.44 18.91 16.21
C ASN A 75 36.29 18.16 17.24
N ARG A 76 35.65 17.50 18.22
CA ARG A 76 36.36 16.69 19.22
C ARG A 76 37.08 15.51 18.58
N ALA A 77 36.38 14.73 17.75
CA ALA A 77 36.96 13.57 17.07
C ALA A 77 38.10 13.96 16.12
N PHE A 78 37.99 15.11 15.46
CA PHE A 78 39.03 15.65 14.59
C PHE A 78 40.29 16.04 15.37
N ASN A 79 40.14 16.72 16.52
CA ASN A 79 41.29 17.05 17.38
C ASN A 79 41.98 15.79 17.93
N ASP A 80 41.22 14.76 18.27
CA ASP A 80 41.74 13.46 18.70
C ASP A 80 42.51 12.76 17.58
N TYR A 81 42.00 12.84 16.35
CA TYR A 81 42.68 12.36 15.15
C TYR A 81 44.02 13.06 14.92
N LEU A 82 44.06 14.40 14.98
CA LEU A 82 45.31 15.16 14.81
C LEU A 82 46.35 14.81 15.87
N ARG A 83 45.93 14.69 17.14
CA ARG A 83 46.79 14.25 18.24
C ARG A 83 47.32 12.84 18.02
N LYS A 84 46.48 11.91 17.56
CA LYS A 84 46.85 10.52 17.30
C LYS A 84 47.90 10.40 16.20
N LEU A 85 47.81 11.23 15.17
CA LEU A 85 48.79 11.26 14.07
C LEU A 85 50.00 12.16 14.35
N ASN A 86 50.01 12.86 15.49
CA ASN A 86 51.04 13.83 15.84
C ASN A 86 51.24 14.90 14.75
N VAL A 87 50.13 15.43 14.21
CA VAL A 87 50.13 16.46 13.16
C VAL A 87 49.53 17.75 13.74
N ASP A 88 50.22 18.88 13.52
CA ASP A 88 49.78 20.22 13.94
C ASP A 88 49.65 21.16 12.72
N PRO A 89 48.53 21.07 11.98
CA PRO A 89 48.30 21.88 10.79
C PRO A 89 48.00 23.33 11.16
N LYS A 90 48.62 24.30 10.47
CA LYS A 90 48.47 25.74 10.76
C LYS A 90 47.03 26.23 10.61
N ASN A 91 46.31 25.76 9.58
CA ASN A 91 44.95 26.20 9.24
C ASN A 91 44.08 25.02 8.78
N ALA A 92 43.85 24.06 9.68
CA ALA A 92 43.09 22.85 9.37
C ALA A 92 41.69 23.14 8.82
N ARG A 93 41.38 22.56 7.66
CA ARG A 93 40.04 22.51 7.05
C ARG A 93 39.58 21.06 6.97
N LYS A 94 38.29 20.86 7.19
CA LYS A 94 37.66 19.54 7.09
C LYS A 94 36.45 19.61 6.17
N ALA A 95 36.35 18.67 5.25
CA ALA A 95 35.21 18.51 4.35
C ALA A 95 34.77 17.05 4.37
N GLN A 96 33.49 16.80 4.09
CA GLN A 96 33.04 15.43 3.94
C GLN A 96 33.63 14.81 2.67
N VAL A 97 33.90 13.51 2.70
CA VAL A 97 34.32 12.75 1.52
C VAL A 97 33.29 12.92 0.39
N PRO A 98 33.72 13.30 -0.83
CA PRO A 98 32.84 13.35 -1.99
C PRO A 98 32.51 11.92 -2.45
N TYR A 99 31.23 11.63 -2.62
CA TYR A 99 30.76 10.32 -3.07
C TYR A 99 30.50 10.32 -4.58
N ASP A 100 30.93 9.25 -5.25
CA ASP A 100 30.76 9.08 -6.70
C ASP A 100 29.38 8.53 -7.04
N LYS A 101 28.90 7.57 -6.24
CA LYS A 101 27.59 6.90 -6.37
C LYS A 101 27.11 6.44 -5.00
N GLY A 102 25.80 6.26 -4.86
CA GLY A 102 25.27 5.51 -3.74
C GLY A 102 23.80 5.14 -3.83
N THR A 103 23.39 4.20 -2.99
CA THR A 103 22.00 3.73 -2.83
C THR A 103 21.63 3.70 -1.35
N VAL A 104 20.35 3.82 -1.00
CA VAL A 104 19.89 3.66 0.39
C VAL A 104 18.70 2.71 0.44
N ASN A 105 18.81 1.72 1.32
CA ASN A 105 17.83 0.65 1.45
C ASN A 105 17.19 0.67 2.83
N PHE A 106 15.86 0.58 2.88
CA PHE A 106 15.06 0.47 4.10
C PHE A 106 14.41 -0.91 4.16
N PHE A 107 14.56 -1.57 5.31
CA PHE A 107 14.10 -2.93 5.57
C PHE A 107 13.07 -2.92 6.69
N VAL A 108 11.86 -3.40 6.39
CA VAL A 108 10.81 -3.62 7.40
C VAL A 108 10.60 -5.12 7.55
N LEU A 109 10.65 -5.60 8.80
CA LEU A 109 10.35 -7.00 9.13
C LEU A 109 8.86 -7.28 8.88
N ASP A 110 8.54 -8.42 8.28
CA ASP A 110 7.17 -8.92 8.17
C ASP A 110 6.94 -10.08 9.15
N ALA A 111 5.77 -10.11 9.78
CA ALA A 111 5.43 -11.02 10.88
C ALA A 111 5.22 -12.48 10.45
N GLY A 112 5.51 -12.85 9.20
CA GLY A 112 5.26 -14.20 8.68
C GLY A 112 6.12 -14.64 7.49
N ALA A 113 7.06 -13.80 7.04
CA ALA A 113 7.95 -14.14 5.91
C ALA A 113 9.41 -13.91 6.30
N THR A 114 10.27 -14.87 5.99
CA THR A 114 11.74 -14.75 6.10
C THR A 114 12.34 -13.73 5.12
N ASN A 115 11.51 -13.10 4.28
CA ASN A 115 11.91 -12.06 3.32
C ASN A 115 11.21 -10.76 3.72
N GLY A 116 11.92 -9.86 4.40
CA GLY A 116 11.42 -8.49 4.64
C GLY A 116 11.16 -7.77 3.32
N GLU A 117 10.18 -6.85 3.31
CA GLU A 117 9.91 -6.03 2.12
C GLU A 117 10.99 -4.95 1.99
N LEU A 118 11.76 -5.02 0.90
CA LEU A 118 12.80 -4.05 0.59
C LEU A 118 12.17 -2.81 -0.03
N ILE A 119 12.19 -1.70 0.71
CA ILE A 119 11.82 -0.39 0.20
C ILE A 119 13.14 0.35 -0.09
N SER A 120 13.47 0.52 -1.37
CA SER A 120 14.75 1.14 -1.77
C SER A 120 14.55 2.57 -2.27
N ALA A 121 15.41 3.47 -1.83
CA ALA A 121 15.61 4.77 -2.48
C ALA A 121 16.81 4.66 -3.43
N PRO A 122 16.66 4.92 -4.74
CA PRO A 122 17.69 4.61 -5.72
C PRO A 122 18.95 5.47 -5.59
N CYS A 123 18.88 6.65 -4.97
CA CYS A 123 20.05 7.52 -4.76
C CYS A 123 19.81 8.48 -3.58
N PRO A 124 20.71 8.56 -2.56
CA PRO A 124 20.71 9.67 -1.61
C PRO A 124 21.13 10.96 -2.32
N SER A 125 21.10 12.09 -1.61
CA SER A 125 21.56 13.37 -2.19
C SER A 125 23.02 13.33 -2.68
N LEU A 126 23.91 12.51 -2.10
CA LEU A 126 25.36 12.44 -2.40
C LEU A 126 26.12 13.76 -2.15
N PHE A 127 25.47 14.76 -1.55
CA PHE A 127 26.06 16.02 -1.13
C PHE A 127 25.50 16.42 0.25
N GLY A 128 26.18 17.36 0.92
CA GLY A 128 25.79 17.77 2.26
C GLY A 128 25.74 16.57 3.21
N ASN A 129 24.63 16.41 3.94
CA ASN A 129 24.46 15.32 4.90
C ASN A 129 24.05 13.97 4.27
N ASN A 130 24.08 13.82 2.94
CA ASN A 130 23.62 12.62 2.24
C ASN A 130 22.17 12.21 2.56
N SER A 131 21.27 13.17 2.76
CA SER A 131 19.87 12.87 3.05
C SER A 131 19.22 11.93 2.03
N ALA A 132 18.42 11.00 2.53
CA ALA A 132 17.50 10.14 1.77
C ALA A 132 16.11 10.14 2.43
N ILE A 133 15.07 10.26 1.59
CA ILE A 133 13.68 10.33 2.02
C ILE A 133 12.97 9.04 1.63
N PHE A 134 12.22 8.48 2.58
CA PHE A 134 11.42 7.27 2.40
C PHE A 134 9.95 7.59 2.59
N SER A 135 9.12 7.00 1.74
CA SER A 135 7.67 7.08 1.80
C SER A 135 7.08 5.76 1.32
N ALA A 136 6.35 5.06 2.20
CA ALA A 136 5.84 3.73 1.89
C ALA A 136 4.50 3.44 2.54
N LYS A 137 3.66 2.67 1.82
CA LYS A 137 2.47 2.04 2.37
C LYS A 137 2.88 0.79 3.13
N LEU A 138 2.27 0.59 4.29
CA LEU A 138 2.53 -0.52 5.19
C LEU A 138 1.32 -1.45 5.25
N THR A 139 1.60 -2.75 5.34
CA THR A 139 0.60 -3.76 5.71
C THR A 139 0.16 -3.58 7.18
N PRO A 140 -0.94 -4.22 7.62
CA PRO A 140 -1.34 -4.21 9.02
C PRO A 140 -0.24 -4.70 9.98
N SER A 141 0.48 -5.78 9.63
CA SER A 141 1.58 -6.33 10.42
C SER A 141 2.74 -5.33 10.54
N GLN A 142 3.19 -4.80 9.41
CA GLN A 142 4.27 -3.82 9.35
C GLN A 142 3.94 -2.53 10.13
N ALA A 143 2.69 -2.05 10.05
CA ALA A 143 2.24 -0.87 10.79
C ALA A 143 2.31 -1.08 12.31
N VAL A 144 1.98 -2.27 12.80
CA VAL A 144 2.10 -2.62 14.23
C VAL A 144 3.56 -2.79 14.65
N ILE A 145 4.39 -3.40 13.80
CA ILE A 145 5.83 -3.56 14.05
C ILE A 145 6.52 -2.19 14.13
N LEU A 146 6.24 -1.27 13.21
CA LEU A 146 6.81 0.07 13.22
C LEU A 146 6.22 0.97 14.31
N GLU A 147 4.98 0.75 14.73
CA GLU A 147 4.43 1.41 15.92
C GLU A 147 5.23 1.04 17.19
N ALA A 148 5.78 -0.18 17.28
CA ALA A 148 6.65 -0.57 18.37
C ALA A 148 7.99 0.21 18.39
N ALA A 149 8.41 0.84 17.28
CA ALA A 149 9.60 1.69 17.24
C ALA A 149 9.51 2.88 18.21
N PHE A 150 8.30 3.31 18.58
CA PHE A 150 8.09 4.40 19.53
C PHE A 150 8.26 3.99 21.00
N THR A 151 8.20 2.69 21.31
CA THR A 151 8.15 2.19 22.70
C THR A 151 9.22 1.17 23.02
N GLN A 152 9.82 0.54 22.01
CA GLN A 152 10.87 -0.46 22.17
C GLN A 152 12.21 0.11 21.69
N ALA A 153 13.25 -0.06 22.52
CA ALA A 153 14.64 0.19 22.14
C ALA A 153 15.17 -0.84 21.13
N LYS A 154 14.49 -2.00 21.01
CA LYS A 154 14.83 -3.02 20.01
C LYS A 154 14.26 -2.63 18.65
N ALA A 155 15.10 -2.75 17.64
CA ALA A 155 14.94 -2.28 16.27
C ALA A 155 13.91 -3.05 15.41
N PRO A 156 12.71 -2.51 15.14
CA PRO A 156 11.76 -3.14 14.22
C PRO A 156 12.13 -3.02 12.73
N ALA A 157 13.06 -2.13 12.36
CA ALA A 157 13.44 -1.86 10.98
C ALA A 157 14.88 -1.37 10.88
N ALA A 158 15.49 -1.50 9.69
CA ALA A 158 16.88 -1.12 9.44
C ALA A 158 17.02 -0.24 8.20
N VAL A 159 18.03 0.62 8.20
CA VAL A 159 18.42 1.42 7.04
C VAL A 159 19.91 1.24 6.77
N ALA A 160 20.27 1.11 5.49
CA ALA A 160 21.65 0.93 5.06
C ALA A 160 21.96 1.77 3.84
N TYR A 161 23.06 2.50 3.91
CA TYR A 161 23.66 3.19 2.79
C TYR A 161 24.67 2.26 2.11
N ASN A 162 24.77 2.35 0.79
CA ASN A 162 25.89 1.79 0.05
C ASN A 162 26.48 2.93 -0.78
N LEU A 163 27.57 3.51 -0.29
CA LEU A 163 28.23 4.65 -0.90
C LEU A 163 29.56 4.20 -1.52
N SER A 164 29.94 4.85 -2.60
CA SER A 164 31.26 4.69 -3.22
C SER A 164 31.96 6.03 -3.31
N PHE A 165 33.27 6.05 -3.06
CA PHE A 165 34.10 7.25 -3.14
C PHE A 165 35.48 6.90 -3.68
N THR A 166 36.15 7.86 -4.31
CA THR A 166 37.46 7.65 -4.92
C THR A 166 38.53 8.39 -4.15
N GLY A 167 39.62 7.70 -3.81
CA GLY A 167 40.80 8.29 -3.20
C GLY A 167 42.09 7.82 -3.84
N ILE A 168 43.20 8.48 -3.53
CA ILE A 168 44.51 8.18 -4.11
C ILE A 168 45.37 7.44 -3.10
N THR A 169 46.14 6.45 -3.55
CA THR A 169 47.15 5.82 -2.69
C THR A 169 48.43 6.67 -2.65
N PRO A 170 49.20 6.64 -1.55
CA PRO A 170 50.53 7.23 -1.49
C PRO A 170 51.42 6.70 -2.61
N ALA A 171 52.32 7.54 -3.09
CA ALA A 171 53.32 7.13 -4.07
C ALA A 171 54.32 6.18 -3.41
N LEU A 172 54.16 4.87 -3.65
CA LEU A 172 55.16 3.88 -3.24
C LEU A 172 56.28 3.86 -4.27
N LYS A 173 57.54 3.92 -3.81
CA LYS A 173 58.73 3.72 -4.64
C LYS A 173 59.35 2.36 -4.34
N VAL A 174 59.03 1.39 -5.19
CA VAL A 174 59.51 0.02 -5.04
C VAL A 174 60.44 -0.31 -6.20
N GLU A 175 61.64 -0.79 -5.85
CA GLU A 175 62.58 -1.41 -6.76
C GLU A 175 62.43 -2.93 -6.66
N VAL A 176 61.94 -3.57 -7.72
CA VAL A 176 61.82 -5.02 -7.79
C VAL A 176 62.85 -5.57 -8.76
N THR A 177 63.70 -6.46 -8.28
CA THR A 177 64.61 -7.26 -9.10
C THR A 177 64.15 -8.70 -9.10
N ALA A 178 63.82 -9.23 -10.28
CA ALA A 178 63.30 -10.58 -10.43
C ALA A 178 64.02 -11.35 -11.54
N GLN A 179 64.38 -12.61 -11.27
CA GLN A 179 64.84 -13.55 -12.29
C GLN A 179 63.65 -14.27 -12.93
N PHE A 180 63.35 -13.91 -14.17
CA PHE A 180 62.12 -14.35 -14.87
C PHE A 180 62.02 -15.88 -15.00
N GLU A 181 63.12 -16.55 -15.34
CA GLU A 181 63.18 -18.02 -15.50
C GLU A 181 62.88 -18.75 -14.19
N SER A 182 63.42 -18.24 -13.08
CA SER A 182 63.21 -18.80 -11.76
C SER A 182 61.75 -18.69 -11.31
N ILE A 183 61.11 -17.54 -11.59
CA ILE A 183 59.67 -17.33 -11.32
C ILE A 183 58.86 -18.35 -12.12
N TYR A 184 59.07 -18.40 -13.44
CA TYR A 184 58.36 -19.32 -14.31
C TYR A 184 58.49 -20.79 -13.84
N LYS A 185 59.73 -21.24 -13.60
CA LYS A 185 60.01 -22.62 -13.20
C LYS A 185 59.36 -23.01 -11.89
N GLU A 186 59.39 -22.13 -10.88
CA GLU A 186 58.78 -22.41 -9.59
C GLU A 186 57.25 -22.37 -9.64
N PHE A 187 56.65 -21.49 -10.44
CA PHE A 187 55.21 -21.47 -10.67
C PHE A 187 54.74 -22.69 -11.49
N ASP A 188 55.47 -23.09 -12.53
CA ASP A 188 55.19 -24.31 -13.30
C ASP A 188 55.34 -25.58 -12.43
N LEU A 189 56.39 -25.66 -11.60
CA LEU A 189 56.58 -26.76 -10.65
C LEU A 189 55.45 -26.87 -9.63
N LYS A 190 54.92 -25.73 -9.15
CA LYS A 190 53.89 -25.71 -8.10
C LYS A 190 52.48 -25.89 -8.64
N PHE A 191 52.20 -25.40 -9.85
CA PHE A 191 50.84 -25.29 -10.39
C PHE A 191 50.63 -25.92 -11.78
N GLY A 192 51.69 -26.28 -12.51
CA GLY A 192 51.65 -26.80 -13.88
C GLY A 192 51.44 -25.73 -14.97
N ALA A 193 51.60 -26.12 -16.23
CA ALA A 193 51.59 -25.21 -17.40
C ALA A 193 50.22 -24.54 -17.69
N ASN A 194 49.12 -25.10 -17.17
CA ASN A 194 47.77 -24.55 -17.25
C ASN A 194 47.15 -24.55 -15.86
N ILE A 195 46.87 -23.37 -15.33
CA ILE A 195 46.31 -23.21 -14.00
C ILE A 195 44.80 -22.97 -14.14
N PRO A 196 43.94 -23.97 -13.87
CA PRO A 196 42.51 -23.73 -13.74
C PRO A 196 42.28 -22.87 -12.50
N ILE A 197 41.84 -21.64 -12.71
CA ILE A 197 41.42 -20.72 -11.66
C ILE A 197 39.88 -20.71 -11.66
N PRO A 198 39.22 -21.27 -10.62
CA PRO A 198 37.80 -21.03 -10.43
C PRO A 198 37.56 -19.51 -10.37
N VAL A 199 36.39 -19.03 -10.76
CA VAL A 199 36.05 -17.59 -10.77
C VAL A 199 36.33 -16.93 -9.41
N GLU A 200 36.37 -17.74 -8.36
CA GLU A 200 37.00 -17.47 -7.08
C GLU A 200 38.34 -18.20 -6.92
N THR A 201 39.41 -17.48 -6.66
CA THR A 201 40.71 -18.12 -6.35
C THR A 201 40.61 -18.81 -4.99
N PRO A 202 40.67 -20.16 -4.91
CA PRO A 202 40.56 -20.85 -3.62
C PRO A 202 41.72 -20.43 -2.72
N ALA A 203 41.51 -20.37 -1.40
CA ALA A 203 42.55 -19.98 -0.44
C ALA A 203 43.85 -20.80 -0.60
N SER A 204 43.75 -22.05 -1.06
CA SER A 204 44.88 -22.91 -1.40
C SER A 204 45.74 -22.40 -2.57
N PHE A 205 45.16 -21.69 -3.54
CA PHE A 205 45.90 -21.01 -4.61
C PHE A 205 46.77 -19.90 -4.02
N TRP A 206 46.20 -19.03 -3.20
CA TRP A 206 46.94 -17.94 -2.53
C TRP A 206 47.99 -18.47 -1.57
N LEU A 207 47.71 -19.54 -0.82
CA LEU A 207 48.71 -20.22 0.02
C LEU A 207 49.86 -20.81 -0.80
N GLY A 208 49.55 -21.42 -1.96
CA GLY A 208 50.55 -21.91 -2.90
C GLY A 208 51.36 -20.77 -3.52
N PHE A 209 50.71 -19.67 -3.88
CA PHE A 209 51.30 -18.50 -4.53
C PHE A 209 52.26 -17.82 -3.55
N ASP A 210 51.80 -17.61 -2.33
CA ASP A 210 52.61 -17.11 -1.23
C ASP A 210 53.79 -18.04 -0.91
N SER A 211 53.60 -19.36 -1.00
CA SER A 211 54.69 -20.31 -0.84
C SER A 211 55.75 -20.16 -1.92
N VAL A 212 55.38 -19.94 -3.18
CA VAL A 212 56.31 -19.72 -4.30
C VAL A 212 57.03 -18.39 -4.16
N ILE A 213 56.31 -17.31 -3.86
CA ILE A 213 56.89 -15.99 -3.62
C ILE A 213 57.88 -16.02 -2.44
N LYS A 214 57.50 -16.66 -1.32
CA LYS A 214 58.41 -16.83 -0.17
C LYS A 214 59.67 -17.61 -0.53
N LYS A 215 59.55 -18.69 -1.31
CA LYS A 215 60.69 -19.48 -1.76
C LYS A 215 61.62 -18.67 -2.67
N LEU A 216 61.05 -17.92 -3.62
CA LEU A 216 61.82 -17.04 -4.51
C LEU A 216 62.53 -15.90 -3.77
N GLN A 217 61.92 -15.38 -2.71
CA GLN A 217 62.55 -14.40 -1.82
C GLN A 217 63.68 -15.01 -1.00
N GLN A 218 63.48 -16.21 -0.43
CA GLN A 218 64.52 -16.95 0.32
C GLN A 218 65.74 -17.26 -0.57
N ASP A 219 65.50 -17.67 -1.81
CA ASP A 219 66.53 -17.98 -2.79
C ASP A 219 67.19 -16.72 -3.41
N GLN A 220 66.79 -15.51 -3.00
CA GLN A 220 67.21 -14.22 -3.58
C GLN A 220 66.97 -14.09 -5.10
N LYS A 221 66.03 -14.87 -5.65
CA LYS A 221 65.60 -14.83 -7.06
C LYS A 221 64.50 -13.79 -7.31
N LEU A 222 63.86 -13.33 -6.24
CA LEU A 222 62.96 -12.18 -6.19
C LEU A 222 63.39 -11.28 -5.03
N VAL A 223 63.95 -10.11 -5.34
CA VAL A 223 64.38 -9.11 -4.36
C VAL A 223 63.47 -7.89 -4.50
N ILE A 224 62.80 -7.53 -3.41
CA ILE A 224 61.92 -6.35 -3.34
C ILE A 224 62.56 -5.36 -2.38
N LYS A 225 62.94 -4.18 -2.88
CA LYS A 225 63.47 -3.07 -2.09
C LYS A 225 62.49 -1.91 -2.14
N VAL A 226 62.04 -1.46 -0.98
CA VAL A 226 61.30 -0.19 -0.85
C VAL A 226 62.35 0.90 -0.67
N THR A 227 62.46 1.82 -1.63
CA THR A 227 63.58 2.78 -1.70
C THR A 227 63.26 4.13 -1.04
N GLU A 228 61.98 4.45 -0.86
CA GLU A 228 61.51 5.57 -0.04
C GLU A 228 60.36 5.08 0.84
N SER A 229 60.49 5.28 2.14
CA SER A 229 59.47 5.00 3.16
C SER A 229 59.37 6.24 4.05
N MET A 230 58.16 6.58 4.51
CA MET A 230 58.00 7.67 5.48
C MET A 230 58.51 7.22 6.86
N PRO A 231 59.18 8.09 7.64
CA PRO A 231 59.74 7.69 8.92
C PRO A 231 58.64 7.31 9.95
N GLY A 232 58.80 6.17 10.64
CA GLY A 232 57.99 5.76 11.80
C GLY A 232 57.52 4.30 11.78
N ASP A 233 56.59 3.97 12.69
CA ASP A 233 56.00 2.63 12.87
C ASP A 233 55.16 2.13 11.65
N GLU A 234 55.03 2.94 10.59
CA GLU A 234 54.31 2.59 9.35
C GLU A 234 55.18 1.80 8.35
N GLU A 235 56.51 1.72 8.54
CA GLU A 235 57.45 1.06 7.64
C GLU A 235 57.11 -0.43 7.41
N ALA A 236 56.63 -1.14 8.44
CA ALA A 236 56.22 -2.55 8.33
C ALA A 236 54.96 -2.73 7.49
N LYS A 237 53.98 -1.82 7.63
CA LYS A 237 52.73 -1.83 6.84
C LYS A 237 52.99 -1.43 5.39
N GLU A 238 53.87 -0.46 5.17
CA GLU A 238 54.31 -0.07 3.82
C GLU A 238 55.03 -1.22 3.11
N LYS A 239 55.88 -1.98 3.82
CA LYS A 239 56.52 -3.20 3.28
C LYS A 239 55.48 -4.26 2.92
N GLU A 240 54.46 -4.46 3.73
CA GLU A 240 53.36 -5.40 3.43
C GLU A 240 52.54 -4.93 2.22
N TRP A 241 52.26 -3.63 2.09
CA TRP A 241 51.57 -3.05 0.94
C TRP A 241 52.39 -3.15 -0.35
N ALA A 242 53.68 -2.83 -0.27
CA ALA A 242 54.61 -2.98 -1.38
C ALA A 242 54.69 -4.45 -1.83
N LEU A 243 54.75 -5.38 -0.87
CA LEU A 243 54.73 -6.81 -1.15
C LEU A 243 53.44 -7.23 -1.86
N GLN A 244 52.28 -6.80 -1.37
CA GLN A 244 50.99 -7.12 -1.98
C GLN A 244 50.86 -6.53 -3.39
N PHE A 245 51.31 -5.29 -3.57
CA PHE A 245 51.35 -4.63 -4.88
C PHE A 245 52.23 -5.40 -5.88
N VAL A 246 53.44 -5.80 -5.47
CA VAL A 246 54.35 -6.56 -6.33
C VAL A 246 53.79 -7.93 -6.68
N LYS A 247 53.10 -8.60 -5.74
CA LYS A 247 52.39 -9.86 -6.01
C LYS A 247 51.34 -9.70 -7.12
N GLU A 248 50.52 -8.66 -7.04
CA GLU A 248 49.50 -8.36 -8.06
C GLU A 248 50.10 -8.06 -9.43
N GLU A 249 51.21 -7.30 -9.50
CA GLU A 249 51.85 -6.98 -10.77
C GLU A 249 52.63 -8.17 -11.36
N ILE A 250 53.24 -9.04 -10.54
CA ILE A 250 53.78 -10.33 -11.00
C ILE A 250 52.64 -11.18 -11.58
N LEU A 251 51.49 -11.23 -10.91
CA LEU A 251 50.36 -11.99 -11.40
C LEU A 251 49.86 -11.45 -12.77
N LYS A 252 49.78 -10.14 -12.95
CA LYS A 252 49.40 -9.53 -14.24
C LYS A 252 50.45 -9.72 -15.35
N SER A 253 51.74 -9.68 -14.99
CA SER A 253 52.83 -9.70 -15.96
C SER A 253 53.13 -11.10 -16.49
N PHE A 254 52.99 -12.11 -15.63
CA PHE A 254 53.38 -13.50 -15.94
C PHE A 254 52.19 -14.37 -16.37
N PHE A 255 50.95 -13.97 -16.08
CA PHE A 255 49.76 -14.74 -16.40
C PHE A 255 48.80 -13.95 -17.28
N SER A 256 48.30 -14.58 -18.34
CA SER A 256 47.21 -14.04 -19.18
C SER A 256 45.91 -14.78 -18.91
N ALA A 257 44.86 -14.03 -18.61
CA ALA A 257 43.51 -14.58 -18.44
C ALA A 257 42.87 -14.87 -19.80
N THR A 258 42.42 -16.11 -20.01
CA THR A 258 41.53 -16.46 -21.13
C THR A 258 40.15 -16.80 -20.58
N LEU A 259 39.11 -16.13 -21.10
CA LEU A 259 37.72 -16.33 -20.72
C LEU A 259 37.03 -17.20 -21.78
N LYS A 260 36.49 -18.36 -21.38
CA LYS A 260 35.33 -18.94 -22.08
C LYS A 260 34.08 -18.54 -21.29
N PRO A 261 33.13 -17.80 -21.89
CA PRO A 261 32.03 -17.19 -21.16
C PRO A 261 30.95 -18.22 -20.82
N ASN A 262 30.36 -18.11 -19.63
CA ASN A 262 28.97 -18.46 -19.39
C ASN A 262 28.41 -17.65 -18.19
N ASP A 263 27.34 -16.92 -18.50
CA ASP A 263 26.20 -16.42 -17.71
C ASP A 263 26.38 -15.69 -16.37
N ASP A 264 26.17 -14.37 -16.43
CA ASP A 264 25.15 -13.53 -15.75
C ASP A 264 24.77 -13.72 -14.26
N SER A 265 25.51 -14.47 -13.45
CA SER A 265 25.26 -14.46 -12.00
C SER A 265 26.57 -14.47 -11.22
N ASN A 266 27.00 -13.29 -10.76
CA ASN A 266 28.08 -13.12 -9.79
C ASN A 266 27.48 -13.11 -8.37
N PRO A 267 27.60 -14.18 -7.56
CA PRO A 267 26.96 -14.28 -6.24
C PRO A 267 27.80 -13.68 -5.09
N GLN A 268 28.84 -12.89 -5.40
CA GLN A 268 29.81 -12.46 -4.38
C GLN A 268 30.02 -10.96 -4.17
N ALA A 269 29.18 -10.14 -4.80
CA ALA A 269 28.86 -8.85 -4.22
C ALA A 269 27.70 -9.05 -3.23
N LYS A 270 27.94 -9.65 -2.05
CA LYS A 270 26.94 -9.60 -0.98
C LYS A 270 26.73 -8.13 -0.63
N SER A 271 25.55 -7.61 -0.94
CA SER A 271 25.20 -6.25 -0.60
C SER A 271 25.05 -6.15 0.92
N ALA A 272 25.28 -4.98 1.51
CA ALA A 272 25.02 -4.75 2.93
C ALA A 272 23.58 -5.10 3.33
N SER A 273 22.66 -5.02 2.34
CA SER A 273 21.27 -5.44 2.42
C SER A 273 21.14 -6.93 2.74
N ASP A 274 21.96 -7.77 2.12
CA ASP A 274 21.97 -9.22 2.36
C ASP A 274 22.57 -9.55 3.74
N ALA A 275 23.59 -8.81 4.19
CA ALA A 275 24.20 -9.01 5.50
C ALA A 275 23.28 -8.59 6.67
N ILE A 276 22.53 -7.50 6.50
CA ILE A 276 21.53 -7.04 7.48
C ILE A 276 20.37 -8.03 7.53
N LEU A 277 19.89 -8.49 6.37
CA LEU A 277 18.87 -9.53 6.28
C LEU A 277 19.33 -10.83 6.97
N ASP A 278 20.56 -11.29 6.71
CA ASP A 278 21.16 -12.46 7.37
C ASP A 278 21.26 -12.26 8.90
N SER A 279 21.63 -11.06 9.37
CA SER A 279 21.74 -10.75 10.81
C SER A 279 20.39 -10.71 11.53
N LEU A 280 19.35 -10.19 10.87
CA LEU A 280 17.97 -10.14 11.37
C LEU A 280 17.35 -11.54 11.42
N ILE A 281 17.70 -12.41 10.46
CA ILE A 281 17.28 -13.81 10.44
C ILE A 281 18.05 -14.63 11.49
N ALA A 282 19.32 -14.29 11.78
CA ALA A 282 20.17 -15.02 12.71
C ALA A 282 19.86 -14.78 14.20
N SER A 283 19.20 -13.66 14.55
CA SER A 283 18.81 -13.36 15.94
C SER A 283 17.79 -14.33 16.56
N ASP A 284 17.21 -15.25 15.77
CA ASP A 284 16.23 -16.25 16.23
C ASP A 284 16.79 -17.67 16.45
N LYS A 285 18.10 -17.91 16.30
CA LYS A 285 18.68 -19.26 16.49
C LYS A 285 19.66 -19.33 17.68
N LYS A 286 19.34 -20.18 18.66
CA LYS A 286 20.29 -20.68 19.66
C LYS A 286 21.20 -21.76 19.07
N GLU A 287 22.42 -21.78 19.62
CA GLU A 287 23.56 -22.72 19.52
C GLU A 287 23.30 -24.10 18.89
N GLY A 288 24.18 -24.50 17.95
CA GLY A 288 24.39 -25.91 17.60
C GLY A 288 24.82 -26.19 16.16
N GLU A 289 26.12 -26.43 16.00
CA GLU A 289 26.80 -27.32 15.04
C GLU A 289 26.92 -27.02 13.54
N GLU A 290 28.12 -27.38 13.06
CA GLU A 290 28.67 -27.25 11.71
C GLU A 290 28.14 -28.27 10.69
N ALA A 291 28.44 -27.94 9.42
CA ALA A 291 28.94 -28.82 8.36
C ALA A 291 27.95 -29.25 7.25
N GLY A 292 27.97 -28.44 6.17
CA GLY A 292 28.50 -28.86 4.87
C GLY A 292 27.60 -29.69 3.93
N LYS A 293 27.48 -29.21 2.67
CA LYS A 293 27.83 -29.97 1.45
C LYS A 293 27.78 -29.07 0.21
N GLY A 294 28.61 -29.41 -0.77
CA GLY A 294 29.06 -28.52 -1.84
C GLY A 294 28.23 -28.51 -3.13
N GLY A 295 28.63 -27.63 -4.04
CA GLY A 295 28.09 -27.49 -5.39
C GLY A 295 29.20 -27.06 -6.37
N LEU A 296 29.13 -27.58 -7.60
CA LEU A 296 30.13 -27.50 -8.68
C LEU A 296 30.51 -26.05 -9.08
N PHE A 297 31.81 -25.81 -9.33
CA PHE A 297 32.36 -24.52 -9.76
C PHE A 297 32.61 -24.44 -11.28
N PRO A 298 32.28 -23.31 -11.95
CA PRO A 298 32.83 -22.98 -13.27
C PRO A 298 34.30 -22.53 -13.15
N SER A 299 35.14 -22.93 -14.11
CA SER A 299 36.58 -22.64 -14.14
C SER A 299 36.96 -21.66 -15.25
N ALA A 300 37.69 -20.60 -14.91
CA ALA A 300 38.55 -19.88 -15.85
C ALA A 300 39.93 -20.57 -15.86
N SER A 301 40.76 -20.36 -16.88
CA SER A 301 42.14 -20.87 -16.89
C SER A 301 43.12 -19.73 -17.15
N LEU A 302 44.12 -19.57 -16.28
CA LEU A 302 45.29 -18.77 -16.60
C LEU A 302 46.25 -19.64 -17.41
N GLU A 303 46.63 -19.15 -18.59
CA GLU A 303 47.71 -19.72 -19.37
C GLU A 303 48.98 -18.90 -19.08
N ILE A 304 50.07 -19.58 -18.70
CA ILE A 304 51.33 -18.90 -18.43
C ILE A 304 51.86 -18.35 -19.76
N LYS A 305 52.13 -17.05 -19.82
CA LYS A 305 52.57 -16.41 -21.07
C LYS A 305 53.95 -16.96 -21.44
N LEU A 306 54.00 -17.80 -22.48
CA LEU A 306 55.21 -18.47 -22.93
C LEU A 306 56.13 -17.44 -23.62
N VAL A 307 56.95 -16.77 -22.82
CA VAL A 307 58.02 -15.90 -23.32
C VAL A 307 59.12 -16.81 -23.86
N ARG A 308 59.49 -16.69 -25.14
CA ARG A 308 60.65 -17.40 -25.72
C ARG A 308 61.88 -17.11 -24.87
N ILE A 309 62.39 -18.16 -24.23
CA ILE A 309 63.53 -18.13 -23.33
C ILE A 309 64.80 -18.24 -24.16
N GLU A 310 65.35 -17.11 -24.58
CA GLU A 310 66.74 -17.05 -25.10
C GLU A 310 67.62 -16.08 -24.30
N GLU A 311 67.09 -15.34 -23.32
CA GLU A 311 67.89 -14.40 -22.52
C GLU A 311 67.46 -14.36 -21.05
N THR A 312 68.43 -14.50 -20.13
CA THR A 312 68.28 -14.25 -18.69
C THR A 312 68.00 -12.75 -18.46
N LYS A 313 66.74 -12.35 -18.50
CA LYS A 313 66.34 -10.96 -18.24
C LYS A 313 66.12 -10.73 -16.75
N SER A 314 66.98 -9.91 -16.15
CA SER A 314 66.69 -9.24 -14.87
C SER A 314 65.82 -8.03 -15.16
N LEU A 315 64.56 -8.03 -14.72
CA LEU A 315 63.75 -6.82 -14.74
C LEU A 315 64.01 -6.03 -13.45
N ASN A 316 64.42 -4.77 -13.62
CA ASN A 316 64.40 -3.76 -12.56
C ASN A 316 63.22 -2.84 -12.83
N PHE A 317 62.19 -2.93 -12.00
CA PHE A 317 61.08 -2.01 -12.03
C PHE A 317 61.30 -0.94 -10.99
N ASN A 318 61.43 0.32 -11.40
CA ASN A 318 61.22 1.45 -10.51
C ASN A 318 59.77 1.88 -10.68
N TYR A 319 58.93 1.51 -9.73
CA TYR A 319 57.52 1.89 -9.76
C TYR A 319 57.32 3.07 -8.82
N THR A 320 56.85 4.20 -9.35
CA THR A 320 56.27 5.29 -8.58
C THR A 320 54.84 5.41 -9.03
N SER A 321 53.90 5.07 -8.15
CA SER A 321 52.50 5.02 -8.55
C SER A 321 51.58 5.46 -7.44
N SER A 322 50.88 6.55 -7.72
CA SER A 322 49.66 6.97 -7.05
C SER A 322 48.47 6.52 -7.91
N LYS A 323 47.68 5.56 -7.44
CA LYS A 323 46.47 5.09 -8.16
C LYS A 323 45.22 5.64 -7.49
N ALA A 324 44.27 6.10 -8.31
CA ALA A 324 42.92 6.33 -7.86
C ALA A 324 42.23 4.98 -7.63
N LEU A 325 41.78 4.73 -6.41
CA LEU A 325 41.04 3.54 -6.01
C LEU A 325 39.65 3.96 -5.55
N SER A 326 38.63 3.26 -6.06
CA SER A 326 37.27 3.36 -5.53
C SER A 326 37.18 2.53 -4.24
N GLN A 327 36.55 3.08 -3.22
CA GLN A 327 36.29 2.47 -1.92
C GLN A 327 34.79 2.50 -1.65
N SER A 328 34.31 1.55 -0.85
CA SER A 328 32.90 1.49 -0.43
C SER A 328 32.77 1.89 1.03
N ALA A 329 31.72 2.64 1.34
CA ALA A 329 31.29 2.97 2.69
C ALA A 329 29.85 2.54 2.89
N VAL A 330 29.58 1.85 4.00
CA VAL A 330 28.26 1.30 4.32
C VAL A 330 27.78 1.75 5.70
N PRO A 331 27.46 3.04 5.91
CA PRO A 331 26.78 3.47 7.12
C PRO A 331 25.42 2.78 7.24
N GLN A 332 25.15 2.18 8.40
CA GLN A 332 23.92 1.46 8.65
C GLN A 332 23.46 1.64 10.09
N ASN A 333 22.15 1.67 10.31
CA ASN A 333 21.58 1.73 11.65
C ASN A 333 20.15 1.20 11.64
N PHE A 334 19.65 0.91 12.83
CA PHE A 334 18.28 0.50 13.05
C PHE A 334 17.35 1.70 13.31
N ILE A 335 16.06 1.55 13.07
CA ILE A 335 15.04 2.53 13.50
C ILE A 335 14.37 1.97 14.75
N GLY A 336 14.79 2.45 15.92
CA GLY A 336 14.19 2.17 17.23
C GLY A 336 14.01 3.45 18.04
N SER A 337 13.46 3.35 19.26
CA SER A 337 13.10 4.52 20.07
C SER A 337 14.25 5.50 20.29
N ASP A 338 15.47 4.96 20.44
CA ASP A 338 16.67 5.73 20.74
C ASP A 338 17.15 6.56 19.55
N ILE A 339 16.81 6.18 18.33
CA ILE A 339 17.20 6.88 17.09
C ILE A 339 16.05 7.75 16.58
N LEU A 340 14.81 7.37 16.91
CA LEU A 340 13.62 8.13 16.57
C LEU A 340 13.54 9.45 17.34
N HIS A 341 13.96 9.46 18.62
CA HIS A 341 13.87 10.61 19.53
C HIS A 341 12.49 11.30 19.55
N ALA A 342 11.41 10.57 19.21
CA ALA A 342 10.06 11.10 19.08
C ALA A 342 9.09 10.40 20.03
N GLN A 343 8.12 11.14 20.55
CA GLN A 343 6.99 10.56 21.29
C GLN A 343 5.90 10.09 20.34
N LYS A 344 5.09 9.13 20.79
CA LYS A 344 3.94 8.59 20.04
C LYS A 344 2.77 9.58 20.07
N THR A 345 2.97 10.74 19.46
CA THR A 345 2.04 11.87 19.41
C THR A 345 2.11 12.53 18.04
N ALA A 346 1.09 13.31 17.68
CA ALA A 346 1.17 14.15 16.48
C ALA A 346 2.36 15.13 16.59
N PRO A 347 3.09 15.40 15.49
CA PRO A 347 2.86 14.92 14.13
C PRO A 347 3.45 13.54 13.80
N TYR A 348 4.22 12.93 14.71
CA TYR A 348 4.99 11.71 14.46
C TYR A 348 4.14 10.43 14.39
N PHE A 349 3.03 10.39 15.13
CA PHE A 349 2.08 9.28 15.09
C PHE A 349 0.66 9.80 14.97
N ILE A 350 -0.05 9.36 13.93
CA ILE A 350 -1.44 9.73 13.66
C ILE A 350 -2.24 8.45 13.48
N GLN A 351 -3.34 8.31 14.22
CA GLN A 351 -4.28 7.22 14.01
C GLN A 351 -5.54 7.76 13.33
N VAL A 352 -5.88 7.19 12.18
CA VAL A 352 -7.05 7.58 11.38
C VAL A 352 -8.02 6.41 11.35
N ASN A 353 -9.28 6.67 11.63
CA ASN A 353 -10.34 5.70 11.39
C ASN A 353 -10.88 5.91 9.97
N VAL A 354 -10.72 4.93 9.07
CA VAL A 354 -11.25 5.03 7.71
C VAL A 354 -12.77 4.81 7.65
N ASN A 355 -13.39 4.40 8.76
CA ASN A 355 -14.84 4.48 8.97
C ASN A 355 -15.33 5.91 9.22
N ASP A 356 -14.61 6.91 8.72
CA ASP A 356 -15.01 8.30 8.82
C ASP A 356 -16.39 8.51 8.14
N PRO A 357 -17.32 9.29 8.74
CA PRO A 357 -18.59 9.63 8.12
C PRO A 357 -18.49 10.17 6.68
N PHE A 358 -17.33 10.72 6.30
CA PHE A 358 -17.00 11.10 4.93
C PHE A 358 -17.11 9.93 3.94
N PHE A 359 -16.68 8.72 4.31
CA PHE A 359 -16.68 7.53 3.45
C PHE A 359 -17.95 6.68 3.57
N GLN A 360 -18.75 6.87 4.62
CA GLN A 360 -19.95 6.08 4.89
C GLN A 360 -21.23 6.72 4.32
N GLN A 361 -21.29 6.91 3.00
CA GLN A 361 -22.45 7.53 2.33
C GLN A 361 -23.21 6.53 1.47
N LEU A 362 -24.54 6.69 1.41
CA LEU A 362 -25.44 5.88 0.57
C LEU A 362 -26.43 6.78 -0.18
N ASP A 363 -26.85 6.34 -1.36
CA ASP A 363 -27.85 7.03 -2.17
C ASP A 363 -29.24 6.48 -1.87
N LEU A 364 -30.05 7.26 -1.16
CA LEU A 364 -31.45 6.95 -0.89
C LEU A 364 -32.30 7.47 -2.03
N THR A 365 -33.03 6.57 -2.70
CA THR A 365 -33.94 6.88 -3.80
C THR A 365 -35.37 6.47 -3.45
N VAL A 366 -36.31 7.37 -3.67
CA VAL A 366 -37.74 7.16 -3.52
C VAL A 366 -38.40 7.36 -4.87
N LEU A 367 -39.07 6.32 -5.36
CA LEU A 367 -39.91 6.35 -6.55
C LEU A 367 -41.35 6.65 -6.12
N GLY A 368 -41.98 7.59 -6.81
CA GLY A 368 -43.40 7.90 -6.68
C GLY A 368 -44.28 6.81 -7.31
N PRO A 369 -45.62 6.90 -7.15
CA PRO A 369 -46.55 5.97 -7.80
C PRO A 369 -46.44 5.95 -9.32
N ASP A 370 -46.61 4.76 -9.92
CA ASP A 370 -46.52 4.54 -11.37
C ASP A 370 -47.73 5.13 -12.15
N SER A 371 -48.93 5.12 -11.56
CA SER A 371 -50.16 5.59 -12.22
C SER A 371 -51.03 6.48 -11.31
N PHE A 372 -50.93 7.80 -11.42
CA PHE A 372 -51.77 8.75 -10.67
C PHE A 372 -53.22 8.78 -11.19
N GLU A 373 -53.40 8.73 -12.52
CA GLU A 373 -54.72 8.76 -13.16
C GLU A 373 -55.56 7.54 -12.76
N GLU A 374 -54.98 6.34 -12.93
CA GLU A 374 -55.64 5.04 -12.71
C GLU A 374 -56.19 4.91 -11.29
N TYR A 375 -55.34 5.21 -10.30
CA TYR A 375 -55.69 5.13 -8.89
C TYR A 375 -56.42 6.39 -8.37
N GLY A 376 -56.60 7.41 -9.21
CA GLY A 376 -57.22 8.67 -8.81
C GLY A 376 -56.43 9.45 -7.75
N ILE A 377 -55.10 9.33 -7.76
CA ILE A 377 -54.21 10.00 -6.83
C ILE A 377 -54.08 11.48 -7.23
N LYS A 378 -54.06 12.36 -6.23
CA LYS A 378 -53.80 13.79 -6.37
C LYS A 378 -52.35 14.13 -6.05
N ALA A 379 -51.81 13.56 -4.97
CA ALA A 379 -50.43 13.75 -4.54
C ALA A 379 -49.97 12.57 -3.69
N ALA A 380 -48.68 12.26 -3.75
CA ALA A 380 -48.03 11.32 -2.84
C ALA A 380 -46.84 12.00 -2.14
N THR A 381 -46.76 11.85 -0.83
CA THR A 381 -45.68 12.41 0.00
C THR A 381 -45.08 11.35 0.92
N PHE A 382 -43.82 11.53 1.31
CA PHE A 382 -43.15 10.62 2.22
C PHE A 382 -42.41 11.35 3.35
N ASN A 383 -42.27 10.64 4.45
CA ASN A 383 -41.40 10.97 5.57
C ASN A 383 -40.59 9.72 5.93
N ILE A 384 -39.26 9.80 5.79
CA ILE A 384 -38.36 8.68 6.08
C ILE A 384 -37.47 9.05 7.25
N ARG A 385 -37.49 8.25 8.32
CA ARG A 385 -36.58 8.39 9.44
C ARG A 385 -35.47 7.34 9.37
N TYR A 386 -34.22 7.79 9.40
CA TYR A 386 -33.02 6.94 9.40
C TYR A 386 -31.83 7.70 9.99
N ASN A 387 -31.04 7.03 10.84
CA ASN A 387 -29.85 7.58 11.50
C ASN A 387 -30.18 8.88 12.29
N ASN A 388 -31.25 8.84 13.08
CA ASN A 388 -31.82 9.98 13.82
C ASN A 388 -32.14 11.23 12.97
N GLN A 389 -32.16 11.11 11.64
CA GLN A 389 -32.54 12.17 10.72
C GLN A 389 -33.86 11.86 10.03
N VAL A 390 -34.55 12.92 9.61
CA VAL A 390 -35.80 12.84 8.87
C VAL A 390 -35.58 13.39 7.47
N TYR A 391 -35.98 12.61 6.47
CA TYR A 391 -35.88 12.93 5.06
C TYR A 391 -37.28 13.07 4.48
N THR A 392 -37.50 14.16 3.77
CA THR A 392 -38.75 14.48 3.08
C THR A 392 -38.44 15.22 1.78
N GLY A 393 -39.38 15.19 0.85
CA GLY A 393 -39.26 15.79 -0.48
C GLY A 393 -40.50 16.58 -0.87
N ALA A 394 -40.46 17.20 -2.05
CA ALA A 394 -41.66 17.77 -2.65
C ALA A 394 -42.68 16.66 -2.95
N PRO A 395 -43.99 16.95 -2.89
CA PRO A 395 -45.01 15.98 -3.26
C PRO A 395 -44.84 15.51 -4.70
N PHE A 396 -44.95 14.20 -4.92
CA PHE A 396 -45.13 13.65 -6.26
C PHE A 396 -46.56 13.94 -6.72
N THR A 397 -46.69 14.51 -7.92
CA THR A 397 -47.99 14.87 -8.50
C THR A 397 -48.21 14.28 -9.90
N ASN A 398 -47.20 13.59 -10.43
CA ASN A 398 -47.21 12.95 -11.74
C ASN A 398 -46.50 11.59 -11.62
N ASP A 399 -46.74 10.74 -12.60
CA ASP A 399 -46.11 9.43 -12.77
C ASP A 399 -44.58 9.55 -12.88
N ASP A 400 -43.87 8.45 -12.60
CA ASP A 400 -42.41 8.32 -12.69
C ASP A 400 -41.61 9.33 -11.83
N GLY A 401 -42.25 9.96 -10.85
CA GLY A 401 -41.60 10.88 -9.93
C GLY A 401 -40.45 10.22 -9.18
N THR A 402 -39.27 10.84 -9.17
CA THR A 402 -38.10 10.31 -8.47
C THR A 402 -37.50 11.35 -7.54
N TRP A 403 -37.16 10.94 -6.32
CA TRP A 403 -36.39 11.73 -5.38
C TRP A 403 -35.15 10.96 -4.96
N THR A 404 -33.98 11.56 -5.07
CA THR A 404 -32.70 10.95 -4.66
C THR A 404 -31.95 11.90 -3.75
N LYS A 405 -31.35 11.34 -2.68
CA LYS A 405 -30.47 12.09 -1.80
C LYS A 405 -29.35 11.20 -1.27
N ARG A 406 -28.15 11.76 -1.27
CA ARG A 406 -26.98 11.13 -0.65
C ARG A 406 -26.98 11.42 0.86
N ILE A 407 -26.95 10.36 1.66
CA ILE A 407 -27.10 10.44 3.12
C ILE A 407 -26.02 9.63 3.83
N ALA A 408 -25.77 9.95 5.10
CA ALA A 408 -24.83 9.19 5.92
C ALA A 408 -25.45 7.85 6.37
N ARG A 409 -24.67 6.78 6.26
CA ARG A 409 -25.02 5.45 6.79
C ARG A 409 -25.09 5.51 8.31
N SER A 410 -26.01 4.75 8.89
CA SER A 410 -26.08 4.57 10.34
C SER A 410 -24.88 3.79 10.86
N SER A 411 -24.46 4.11 12.09
CA SER A 411 -23.50 3.30 12.84
C SER A 411 -24.07 1.94 13.26
N ASP A 412 -25.40 1.81 13.35
CA ASP A 412 -26.08 0.53 13.52
C ASP A 412 -26.28 -0.15 12.16
N LYS A 413 -25.60 -1.30 11.98
CA LYS A 413 -25.62 -2.08 10.73
C LYS A 413 -27.01 -2.64 10.39
N ASN A 414 -27.90 -2.73 11.38
CA ASN A 414 -29.25 -3.29 11.23
C ASN A 414 -30.35 -2.22 11.27
N GLU A 415 -30.01 -0.93 11.31
CA GLU A 415 -31.02 0.13 11.29
C GLU A 415 -31.80 0.09 9.97
N LEU A 416 -33.13 0.08 10.08
CA LEU A 416 -34.06 0.09 8.95
C LEU A 416 -34.57 1.51 8.69
N PHE A 417 -34.89 1.81 7.43
CA PHE A 417 -35.65 2.99 7.07
C PHE A 417 -37.07 2.86 7.61
N HIS A 418 -37.50 3.83 8.42
CA HIS A 418 -38.88 3.93 8.88
C HIS A 418 -39.63 4.89 7.95
N ILE A 419 -40.60 4.38 7.21
CA ILE A 419 -41.25 5.08 6.11
C ILE A 419 -42.69 5.36 6.51
N THR A 420 -43.09 6.62 6.43
CA THR A 420 -44.50 7.04 6.48
C THR A 420 -44.83 7.64 5.13
N SER A 421 -45.67 6.97 4.37
CA SER A 421 -46.17 7.47 3.09
C SER A 421 -47.54 8.09 3.30
N GLU A 422 -47.89 9.09 2.51
CA GLU A 422 -49.24 9.66 2.46
C GLU A 422 -49.67 9.74 1.01
N PHE A 423 -50.82 9.12 0.71
CA PHE A 423 -51.46 9.17 -0.59
C PHE A 423 -52.72 10.00 -0.46
N ALA A 424 -52.76 11.17 -1.08
CA ALA A 424 -53.93 12.03 -1.17
C ALA A 424 -54.66 11.76 -2.49
N PHE A 425 -55.98 11.59 -2.43
CA PHE A 425 -56.80 11.19 -3.58
C PHE A 425 -57.66 12.35 -4.09
N LYS A 426 -57.96 12.32 -5.39
CA LYS A 426 -58.98 13.16 -6.03
C LYS A 426 -60.36 12.79 -5.46
N SER A 427 -61.31 13.73 -5.52
CA SER A 427 -62.67 13.49 -5.04
C SER A 427 -63.39 12.40 -5.83
N ALA A 428 -64.36 11.72 -5.23
CA ALA A 428 -65.15 10.69 -5.91
C ALA A 428 -65.86 11.21 -7.18
N ALA A 429 -66.27 12.49 -7.19
CA ALA A 429 -66.85 13.13 -8.38
C ALA A 429 -65.85 13.28 -9.54
N SER A 430 -64.56 13.42 -9.24
CA SER A 430 -63.51 13.62 -10.25
C SER A 430 -62.83 12.32 -10.70
N SER A 431 -62.71 11.32 -9.81
CA SER A 431 -61.99 10.07 -10.12
C SER A 431 -62.89 8.85 -10.25
N GLY A 432 -64.17 8.96 -9.86
CA GLY A 432 -65.10 7.83 -9.78
C GLY A 432 -64.86 6.88 -8.60
N TRP A 433 -63.72 7.00 -7.91
CA TRP A 433 -63.35 6.15 -6.78
C TRP A 433 -63.95 6.63 -5.46
N GLU A 434 -64.80 5.81 -4.84
CA GLU A 434 -65.22 5.99 -3.45
C GLU A 434 -64.11 5.59 -2.47
N GLY A 435 -63.95 6.32 -1.37
CA GLY A 435 -62.92 6.04 -0.36
C GLY A 435 -62.52 7.28 0.44
N SER A 436 -61.62 7.10 1.41
CA SER A 436 -61.05 8.21 2.17
C SER A 436 -60.23 9.16 1.30
N SER A 437 -60.19 10.45 1.67
CA SER A 437 -59.45 11.48 0.94
C SER A 437 -57.93 11.33 1.03
N SER A 438 -57.43 10.67 2.07
CA SER A 438 -56.02 10.31 2.20
C SER A 438 -55.84 9.03 3.02
N TYR A 439 -54.72 8.36 2.78
CA TYR A 439 -54.25 7.21 3.57
C TYR A 439 -52.77 7.41 3.94
N GLN A 440 -52.41 7.06 5.18
CA GLN A 440 -51.07 7.28 5.73
C GLN A 440 -50.44 5.96 6.24
N PRO A 441 -50.09 5.02 5.35
CA PRO A 441 -49.44 3.77 5.74
C PRO A 441 -48.03 3.99 6.33
N GLN A 442 -47.63 3.07 7.20
CA GLN A 442 -46.28 3.00 7.76
C GLN A 442 -45.62 1.67 7.41
N SER A 443 -44.35 1.71 7.02
CA SER A 443 -43.58 0.52 6.68
C SER A 443 -42.11 0.66 7.12
N LYS A 444 -41.37 -0.45 7.05
CA LYS A 444 -39.93 -0.48 7.31
C LYS A 444 -39.22 -1.19 6.16
N SER A 445 -38.03 -0.73 5.80
CA SER A 445 -37.24 -1.35 4.73
C SER A 445 -35.75 -1.27 5.03
N ALA A 446 -34.98 -2.26 4.58
CA ALA A 446 -33.51 -2.20 4.53
C ALA A 446 -32.99 -1.65 3.19
N SER A 447 -33.88 -1.53 2.19
CA SER A 447 -33.52 -1.08 0.84
C SER A 447 -33.30 0.43 0.79
N THR A 448 -32.30 0.86 0.03
CA THR A 448 -32.07 2.27 -0.30
C THR A 448 -32.89 2.73 -1.51
N LEU A 449 -33.56 1.79 -2.20
CA LEU A 449 -34.55 2.06 -3.23
C LEU A 449 -35.93 1.74 -2.68
N LEU A 450 -36.76 2.77 -2.53
CA LEU A 450 -38.10 2.68 -1.96
C LEU A 450 -39.12 3.01 -3.04
N ASN A 451 -40.14 2.17 -3.22
CA ASN A 451 -41.24 2.44 -4.13
C ASN A 451 -42.50 2.83 -3.35
N MET A 452 -43.11 3.95 -3.72
CA MET A 452 -44.39 4.40 -3.17
C MET A 452 -45.54 3.79 -3.97
N ASP A 453 -45.76 2.49 -3.78
CA ASP A 453 -46.88 1.79 -4.40
C ASP A 453 -48.14 1.82 -3.49
N PRO A 454 -49.23 2.50 -3.89
CA PRO A 454 -50.49 2.47 -3.13
C PRO A 454 -51.12 1.06 -3.09
N GLY A 455 -50.90 0.21 -4.10
CA GLY A 455 -51.43 -1.16 -4.16
C GLY A 455 -50.85 -2.09 -3.10
N SER A 456 -49.69 -1.73 -2.54
CA SER A 456 -49.08 -2.49 -1.42
C SER A 456 -49.91 -2.44 -0.13
N VAL A 457 -50.79 -1.45 0.03
CA VAL A 457 -51.59 -1.24 1.27
C VAL A 457 -53.07 -0.96 1.03
N LEU A 458 -53.44 -0.54 -0.18
CA LEU A 458 -54.82 -0.30 -0.59
C LEU A 458 -55.30 -1.36 -1.57
N SER A 459 -56.55 -1.76 -1.42
CA SER A 459 -57.27 -2.57 -2.40
C SER A 459 -58.14 -1.66 -3.26
N PHE A 460 -57.97 -1.75 -4.57
CA PHE A 460 -58.75 -1.03 -5.58
C PHE A 460 -59.73 -2.00 -6.22
N ASN A 461 -61.01 -1.89 -5.85
CA ASN A 461 -62.05 -2.83 -6.26
C ASN A 461 -63.04 -2.17 -7.23
N GLU A 462 -63.47 -2.95 -8.22
CA GLU A 462 -64.45 -2.53 -9.20
C GLU A 462 -65.58 -3.57 -9.28
N ILE A 463 -66.83 -3.12 -9.12
CA ILE A 463 -68.01 -3.95 -9.31
C ILE A 463 -68.72 -3.47 -10.57
N SER A 464 -68.70 -4.32 -11.60
CA SER A 464 -69.45 -4.08 -12.84
C SER A 464 -70.93 -4.42 -12.62
N ILE A 465 -71.82 -3.53 -13.05
CA ILE A 465 -73.27 -3.63 -12.87
C ILE A 465 -73.92 -3.53 -14.25
N PHE A 466 -74.59 -4.62 -14.66
CA PHE A 466 -75.19 -4.70 -16.00
C PHE A 466 -76.40 -5.63 -16.03
N LEU A 467 -77.23 -5.46 -17.06
CA LEU A 467 -78.40 -6.30 -17.32
C LEU A 467 -77.96 -7.65 -17.92
N ASP A 468 -78.63 -8.74 -17.52
CA ASP A 468 -78.48 -10.02 -18.21
C ASP A 468 -78.79 -9.86 -19.70
N ARG A 469 -78.09 -10.60 -20.58
CA ARG A 469 -78.34 -10.57 -22.03
C ARG A 469 -79.77 -10.92 -22.41
N LYS A 470 -80.46 -11.69 -21.57
CA LYS A 470 -81.86 -12.10 -21.77
C LYS A 470 -82.86 -11.13 -21.13
N PHE A 471 -82.41 -10.02 -20.55
CA PHE A 471 -83.27 -9.09 -19.83
C PHE A 471 -84.37 -8.49 -20.73
N SER A 472 -85.62 -8.53 -20.28
CA SER A 472 -86.81 -8.04 -20.98
C SER A 472 -87.49 -6.93 -20.17
N TRP A 473 -87.82 -5.84 -20.86
CA TRP A 473 -88.53 -4.68 -20.30
C TRP A 473 -90.06 -4.83 -20.35
N GLU A 474 -90.60 -5.97 -20.80
CA GLU A 474 -92.06 -6.15 -20.97
C GLU A 474 -92.85 -5.96 -19.65
N ASN A 475 -92.26 -6.36 -18.52
CA ASN A 475 -92.91 -6.32 -17.21
C ASN A 475 -92.31 -5.25 -16.26
N CYS A 476 -91.33 -4.48 -16.71
CA CYS A 476 -90.58 -3.56 -15.86
C CYS A 476 -90.23 -2.27 -16.61
N ASN A 477 -90.46 -1.11 -15.98
CA ASN A 477 -90.11 0.19 -16.56
C ASN A 477 -88.68 0.61 -16.21
N GLN A 478 -88.21 0.23 -15.02
CA GLN A 478 -86.96 0.68 -14.44
C GLN A 478 -86.43 -0.37 -13.46
N VAL A 479 -85.13 -0.61 -13.48
CA VAL A 479 -84.44 -1.36 -12.43
C VAL A 479 -83.42 -0.47 -11.75
N MET A 480 -83.38 -0.50 -10.43
CA MET A 480 -82.41 0.22 -9.62
C MET A 480 -81.59 -0.76 -8.78
N VAL A 481 -80.28 -0.59 -8.81
CA VAL A 481 -79.36 -1.29 -7.91
C VAL A 481 -78.96 -0.33 -6.81
N GLU A 482 -79.39 -0.61 -5.58
CA GLU A 482 -78.96 0.11 -4.39
C GLU A 482 -77.81 -0.66 -3.74
N LEU A 483 -76.62 -0.07 -3.72
CA LEU A 483 -75.49 -0.56 -2.94
C LEU A 483 -75.53 0.05 -1.55
N SER A 484 -75.30 -0.76 -0.52
CA SER A 484 -75.08 -0.34 0.88
C SER A 484 -73.71 -0.84 1.34
N TYR A 485 -72.84 0.08 1.74
CA TYR A 485 -71.48 -0.23 2.20
C TYR A 485 -71.12 0.58 3.44
N GLN A 486 -70.12 0.10 4.18
CA GLN A 486 -69.47 0.86 5.26
C GLN A 486 -68.15 1.42 4.74
N ASP A 487 -67.96 2.74 4.86
CA ASP A 487 -66.70 3.38 4.48
C ASP A 487 -65.58 3.11 5.51
N ASP A 488 -64.36 3.58 5.24
CA ASP A 488 -63.21 3.38 6.13
C ASP A 488 -63.42 3.95 7.56
N LYS A 489 -64.38 4.86 7.73
CA LYS A 489 -64.73 5.47 9.02
C LYS A 489 -65.87 4.72 9.71
N GLY A 490 -66.33 3.61 9.15
CA GLY A 490 -67.48 2.83 9.64
C GLY A 490 -68.83 3.51 9.39
N SER A 491 -68.88 4.56 8.56
CA SER A 491 -70.14 5.22 8.23
C SER A 491 -70.86 4.45 7.14
N ARG A 492 -72.15 4.15 7.37
CA ARG A 492 -72.99 3.50 6.36
C ARG A 492 -73.34 4.48 5.25
N LYS A 493 -73.09 4.09 4.00
CA LYS A 493 -73.36 4.85 2.79
C LYS A 493 -74.20 4.01 1.83
N THR A 494 -74.97 4.71 1.00
CA THR A 494 -75.73 4.08 -0.08
C THR A 494 -75.45 4.76 -1.41
N LYS A 495 -75.43 3.98 -2.48
CA LYS A 495 -75.25 4.47 -3.86
C LYS A 495 -76.22 3.75 -4.79
N LYS A 496 -76.87 4.51 -5.67
CA LYS A 496 -77.95 4.01 -6.52
C LYS A 496 -77.53 4.06 -7.98
N TYR A 497 -77.72 2.96 -8.69
CA TYR A 497 -77.54 2.86 -10.13
C TYR A 497 -78.87 2.54 -10.78
N THR A 498 -79.27 3.34 -11.76
CA THR A 498 -80.57 3.20 -12.42
C THR A 498 -80.37 2.74 -13.86
N PHE A 499 -81.19 1.78 -14.27
CA PHE A 499 -81.25 1.26 -15.63
C PHE A 499 -82.69 1.41 -16.15
N THR A 500 -82.81 1.88 -17.40
CA THR A 500 -84.08 2.00 -18.14
C THR A 500 -83.87 1.53 -19.57
N GLN A 501 -84.95 1.34 -20.33
CA GLN A 501 -84.83 0.95 -21.75
C GLN A 501 -83.94 1.91 -22.57
N GLY A 502 -83.98 3.22 -22.28
CA GLY A 502 -83.14 4.23 -22.95
C GLY A 502 -81.73 4.40 -22.37
N ALA A 503 -81.46 3.87 -21.17
CA ALA A 503 -80.19 3.98 -20.47
C ALA A 503 -79.86 2.66 -19.78
N HIS A 504 -79.25 1.74 -20.54
CA HIS A 504 -78.99 0.35 -20.13
C HIS A 504 -77.51 -0.06 -20.26
N GLU A 505 -76.62 0.91 -20.45
CA GLU A 505 -75.18 0.67 -20.51
C GLU A 505 -74.63 0.18 -19.16
N SER A 506 -73.58 -0.63 -19.19
CA SER A 506 -72.92 -1.14 -17.99
C SER A 506 -72.38 0.02 -17.17
N GLN A 507 -72.66 0.00 -15.86
CA GLN A 507 -72.16 0.98 -14.90
C GLN A 507 -71.16 0.29 -13.96
N THR A 508 -70.20 1.05 -13.44
CA THR A 508 -69.16 0.49 -12.56
C THR A 508 -69.12 1.23 -11.24
N PHE A 509 -69.14 0.48 -10.14
CA PHE A 509 -68.85 1.00 -8.83
C PHE A 509 -67.38 0.76 -8.49
N LYS A 510 -66.60 1.83 -8.38
CA LYS A 510 -65.20 1.78 -7.98
C LYS A 510 -65.05 2.22 -6.53
N TYR A 511 -64.36 1.45 -5.71
CA TYR A 511 -64.04 1.82 -4.34
C TYR A 511 -62.64 1.38 -3.93
N ARG A 512 -62.01 2.20 -3.10
CA ARG A 512 -60.70 1.93 -2.50
C ARG A 512 -60.85 1.80 -0.99
N CYS A 513 -60.12 0.86 -0.41
CA CYS A 513 -60.09 0.63 1.04
C CYS A 513 -58.72 0.10 1.46
N LEU A 514 -58.44 0.13 2.77
CA LEU A 514 -57.26 -0.56 3.30
C LEU A 514 -57.37 -2.06 3.04
N THR A 515 -56.32 -2.69 2.54
CA THR A 515 -56.30 -4.13 2.24
C THR A 515 -56.57 -4.98 3.50
N GLU A 516 -56.12 -4.52 4.67
CA GLU A 516 -56.37 -5.18 5.95
C GLU A 516 -57.81 -5.00 6.49
N LYS A 517 -58.57 -4.06 5.93
CA LYS A 517 -59.95 -3.73 6.34
C LYS A 517 -60.84 -3.56 5.11
N PRO A 518 -61.12 -4.65 4.38
CA PRO A 518 -61.96 -4.60 3.19
C PRO A 518 -63.37 -4.13 3.55
N TRP A 519 -64.01 -3.38 2.65
CA TRP A 519 -65.40 -2.97 2.82
C TRP A 519 -66.35 -4.16 2.61
N ALA A 520 -67.45 -4.17 3.35
CA ALA A 520 -68.59 -5.05 3.12
C ALA A 520 -69.61 -4.31 2.23
N VAL A 521 -69.68 -4.68 0.96
CA VAL A 521 -70.59 -4.10 -0.03
C VAL A 521 -71.76 -5.05 -0.25
N ASN A 522 -72.95 -4.63 0.16
CA ASN A 522 -74.20 -5.33 -0.06
C ASN A 522 -75.00 -4.64 -1.16
N TYR A 523 -75.85 -5.37 -1.88
CA TYR A 523 -76.73 -4.78 -2.88
C TYR A 523 -78.16 -5.30 -2.81
N THR A 524 -79.09 -4.42 -3.20
CA THR A 524 -80.51 -4.74 -3.38
C THR A 524 -80.93 -4.31 -4.77
N LEU A 525 -81.56 -5.23 -5.51
CA LEU A 525 -82.20 -4.95 -6.79
C LEU A 525 -83.64 -4.53 -6.55
N ILE A 526 -84.05 -3.39 -7.10
CA ILE A 526 -85.39 -2.83 -6.96
C ILE A 526 -86.00 -2.69 -8.36
N TYR A 527 -87.00 -3.49 -8.66
CA TYR A 527 -87.72 -3.51 -9.93
C TYR A 527 -88.99 -2.66 -9.83
N PHE A 528 -89.16 -1.70 -10.72
CA PHE A 528 -90.37 -0.88 -10.83
C PHE A 528 -91.25 -1.43 -11.97
N LEU A 529 -92.41 -2.00 -11.64
CA LEU A 529 -93.29 -2.67 -12.60
C LEU A 529 -94.19 -1.68 -13.35
N VAL A 530 -94.70 -2.09 -14.53
CA VAL A 530 -95.57 -1.28 -15.40
C VAL A 530 -96.88 -0.85 -14.71
N GLY A 531 -97.29 -1.56 -13.64
CA GLY A 531 -98.46 -1.26 -12.81
C GLY A 531 -98.21 -0.44 -11.53
N GLY A 532 -96.98 0.01 -11.27
CA GLY A 532 -96.62 0.84 -10.11
C GLY A 532 -96.20 0.09 -8.84
N GLU A 533 -96.21 -1.23 -8.85
CA GLU A 533 -95.67 -2.06 -7.77
C GLU A 533 -94.13 -2.15 -7.84
N THR A 534 -93.48 -2.37 -6.69
CA THR A 534 -92.02 -2.53 -6.59
C THR A 534 -91.65 -3.90 -6.01
N VAL A 535 -90.70 -4.59 -6.64
CA VAL A 535 -90.15 -5.85 -6.14
C VAL A 535 -88.70 -5.67 -5.75
N GLU A 536 -88.33 -6.12 -4.54
CA GLU A 536 -86.96 -6.05 -4.04
C GLU A 536 -86.33 -7.45 -3.99
N ARG A 537 -85.06 -7.57 -4.40
CA ARG A 537 -84.25 -8.80 -4.25
C ARG A 537 -82.87 -8.45 -3.70
N SER A 538 -82.55 -9.00 -2.52
CA SER A 538 -81.21 -8.87 -1.93
C SER A 538 -80.20 -9.76 -2.65
N GLY A 539 -79.02 -9.22 -2.85
CA GLY A 539 -77.88 -9.90 -3.45
C GLY A 539 -76.92 -10.54 -2.45
N SER A 540 -75.85 -11.15 -2.97
CA SER A 540 -74.70 -11.59 -2.18
C SER A 540 -73.81 -10.41 -1.79
N GLU A 541 -73.10 -10.54 -0.67
CA GLU A 541 -72.07 -9.59 -0.24
C GLU A 541 -70.83 -9.67 -1.15
N ASN A 542 -70.20 -8.52 -1.41
CA ASN A 542 -68.98 -8.37 -2.20
C ASN A 542 -69.00 -9.14 -3.54
N PRO A 543 -70.01 -8.89 -4.40
CA PRO A 543 -70.08 -9.57 -5.69
C PRO A 543 -68.95 -9.11 -6.61
N PRO A 544 -68.30 -10.00 -7.38
CA PRO A 544 -67.34 -9.60 -8.40
C PRO A 544 -68.00 -8.82 -9.55
N ALA A 545 -69.30 -9.08 -9.79
CA ALA A 545 -70.15 -8.32 -10.69
C ALA A 545 -71.63 -8.51 -10.28
N ILE A 546 -72.45 -7.51 -10.58
CA ILE A 546 -73.90 -7.57 -10.36
C ILE A 546 -74.58 -7.72 -11.73
N VAL A 547 -75.05 -8.93 -11.99
CA VAL A 547 -75.87 -9.24 -13.17
C VAL A 547 -77.33 -9.12 -12.76
N ILE A 548 -78.08 -8.24 -13.42
CA ILE A 548 -79.48 -8.00 -13.13
C ILE A 548 -80.32 -9.00 -13.95
N PRO A 549 -80.95 -10.01 -13.33
CA PRO A 549 -81.74 -11.01 -14.04
C PRO A 549 -83.13 -10.48 -14.41
N ASN A 550 -83.84 -11.21 -15.27
CA ASN A 550 -85.27 -10.98 -15.45
C ASN A 550 -86.06 -11.20 -14.16
N LEU A 551 -87.15 -10.46 -14.05
CA LEU A 551 -88.20 -10.76 -13.08
C LEU A 551 -88.94 -12.02 -13.55
N VAL A 552 -88.57 -13.17 -12.99
CA VAL A 552 -89.31 -14.45 -13.11
C VAL A 552 -90.54 -14.40 -12.22
#